data_AF-A0ABD5XH68-F1
#
_entry.id   AF-A0ABD5XH68-F1
#
_cell.length_a   1.000
_cell.length_b   1.000
_cell.length_c   1.000
_cell.angle_alpha   90.00
_cell.angle_beta   90.00
_cell.angle_gamma   90.00
#
_symmetry.space_group_name_H-M   'P 1'
#
loop_
_entity.id
_entity.type
_entity.pdbx_description
1 polymer ?
#
loop_
_entity_poly.entity_id
_entity_poly.type
_entity_poly.pdbx_seq_one_letter_code
_entity_poly.pdbx_strand_id
1 'polypeptide(L)' 'MSTTVELPDADEACAYCGSRIFDHDPICVRDCSDDCGSPTYFCNYACLSTYVDENSLTTGNACKWSPDENNCC' A
#
# COMPACT_ATOMS: atom_id res chain seq x y z
N MET A 1 14.47 -15.58 8.82
CA MET A 1 13.54 -14.95 9.79
C MET A 1 12.13 -15.25 9.31
N SER A 2 11.30 -15.85 10.15
CA SER A 2 9.90 -16.16 9.81
C SER A 2 9.07 -14.95 10.20
N THR A 3 8.64 -14.15 9.23
CA THR A 3 7.70 -13.05 9.48
C THR A 3 6.34 -13.70 9.63
N THR A 4 5.88 -13.87 10.87
CA THR A 4 4.49 -14.24 11.11
C THR A 4 3.64 -13.07 10.61
N VAL A 5 2.97 -13.26 9.48
CA VAL A 5 1.96 -12.32 9.02
C VAL A 5 0.78 -12.49 9.97
N GLU A 6 0.59 -11.54 10.88
CA GLU A 6 -0.63 -11.48 11.68
C GLU A 6 -1.81 -11.27 10.71
N LEU A 7 -2.76 -12.19 10.78
CA LEU A 7 -3.99 -12.08 10.00
C LEU A 7 -4.81 -10.91 10.56
N PRO A 8 -5.35 -10.03 9.71
CA PRO A 8 -6.23 -8.95 10.17
C PRO A 8 -7.49 -9.50 10.84
N ASP A 9 -8.12 -8.64 11.65
CA ASP A 9 -9.40 -8.94 12.28
C ASP A 9 -10.48 -9.28 11.25
N ALA A 10 -11.40 -10.19 11.58
CA ALA A 10 -12.43 -10.65 10.64
C ALA A 10 -13.35 -9.52 10.13
N ASP A 11 -13.44 -8.42 10.87
CA ASP A 11 -14.22 -7.23 10.52
C ASP A 11 -13.35 -6.11 9.91
N GLU A 12 -12.10 -6.40 9.51
CA GLU A 12 -11.18 -5.42 8.93
C GLU A 12 -11.81 -4.71 7.73
N ALA A 13 -11.75 -3.38 7.76
CA ALA A 13 -12.41 -2.52 6.79
C ALA A 13 -11.41 -2.09 5.71
N CYS A 14 -11.89 -2.01 4.46
CA CYS A 14 -11.09 -1.47 3.38
C CYS A 14 -10.85 0.01 3.61
N ALA A 15 -9.58 0.43 3.53
CA ALA A 15 -9.18 1.82 3.69
C ALA A 15 -9.81 2.78 2.67
N TYR A 16 -10.27 2.27 1.53
CA TYR A 16 -10.94 3.05 0.49
C TYR A 16 -12.46 3.08 0.64
N CYS A 17 -13.14 1.93 0.57
CA CYS A 17 -14.61 1.87 0.51
C CYS A 17 -15.29 1.60 1.87
N GLY A 18 -14.53 1.26 2.91
CA GLY A 18 -15.06 0.91 4.23
C GLY A 18 -15.78 -0.45 4.32
N SER A 19 -15.89 -1.19 3.23
CA SER A 19 -16.45 -2.55 3.23
C SER A 19 -15.50 -3.54 3.91
N ARG A 20 -16.05 -4.67 4.38
CA ARG A 20 -15.25 -5.75 4.97
C ARG A 20 -14.36 -6.39 3.92
N ILE A 21 -13.08 -6.51 4.19
CA ILE A 21 -12.11 -7.00 3.20
C ILE A 21 -12.29 -8.48 2.88
N PHE A 22 -12.74 -9.28 3.85
CA PHE A 22 -12.89 -10.73 3.74
C PHE A 22 -14.10 -11.18 2.91
N ASP A 23 -15.01 -10.26 2.56
CA ASP A 23 -16.09 -10.53 1.60
C ASP A 23 -15.59 -10.51 0.13
N HIS A 24 -14.30 -10.23 -0.08
CA HIS A 24 -13.67 -10.03 -1.39
C HIS A 24 -12.30 -10.75 -1.49
N ASP A 25 -11.41 -10.28 -2.37
CA ASP A 25 -10.03 -10.78 -2.56
C ASP A 25 -9.03 -9.75 -2.01
N PRO A 26 -8.74 -9.80 -0.69
CA PRO A 26 -8.12 -8.70 0.01
C PRO A 26 -6.64 -8.52 -0.35
N ILE A 27 -6.22 -7.27 -0.47
CA ILE A 27 -4.82 -6.89 -0.66
C ILE A 27 -4.33 -6.15 0.57
N CYS A 28 -3.18 -6.59 1.08
CA CYS A 28 -2.48 -5.97 2.19
C CYS A 28 -1.24 -5.23 1.65
N VAL A 29 -1.16 -3.93 1.91
CA VAL A 29 -0.01 -3.10 1.55
C VAL A 29 0.63 -2.60 2.84
N ARG A 30 1.90 -2.94 3.05
CA ARG A 30 2.69 -2.39 4.14
C ARG A 30 3.67 -1.37 3.60
N ASP A 31 3.54 -0.13 4.06
CA ASP A 31 4.53 0.91 3.78
C ASP A 31 5.64 0.84 4.82
N CYS A 32 6.86 0.55 4.36
CA CYS A 32 8.04 0.48 5.22
C CYS A 32 8.86 1.78 5.24
N SER A 33 8.36 2.83 4.59
CA SER A 33 9.04 4.14 4.53
C SER A 33 8.97 4.87 5.88
N ASP A 34 7.88 4.69 6.63
CA ASP A 34 7.70 5.19 8.00
C ASP A 34 7.58 4.01 8.99
N ASP A 35 8.71 3.58 9.53
CA ASP A 35 8.84 2.62 10.66
C ASP A 35 8.13 1.26 10.48
N CYS A 36 7.88 0.84 9.24
CA CYS A 36 7.13 -0.40 8.96
C CYS A 36 5.79 -0.45 9.70
N GLY A 37 5.02 0.64 9.62
CA GLY A 37 3.72 0.80 10.29
C GLY A 37 2.69 -0.30 10.00
N SER A 38 1.54 -0.18 10.66
CA SER A 38 0.42 -1.11 10.48
C SER A 38 0.02 -1.18 9.00
N PRO A 39 -0.15 -2.39 8.44
CA PRO A 39 -0.53 -2.56 7.04
C PRO A 39 -1.88 -1.91 6.74
N THR A 40 -2.03 -1.41 5.52
CA THR A 40 -3.28 -0.90 4.99
C THR A 40 -3.96 -2.00 4.17
N TYR A 41 -5.26 -2.19 4.40
CA TYR A 41 -6.04 -3.26 3.76
C TYR A 41 -7.04 -2.74 2.73
N PHE A 42 -7.19 -3.48 1.63
CA PHE A 42 -8.08 -3.14 0.52
C PHE A 42 -8.91 -4.35 0.08
N CYS A 43 -10.14 -4.14 -0.38
CA CYS A 43 -11.00 -5.21 -0.88
C CYS A 43 -10.46 -5.91 -2.13
N ASN A 44 -9.73 -5.20 -2.99
CA ASN A 44 -9.15 -5.69 -4.26
C ASN A 44 -8.28 -4.60 -4.91
N TYR A 45 -7.69 -4.92 -6.06
CA TYR A 45 -6.85 -3.99 -6.84
C TYR A 45 -7.58 -2.73 -7.31
N ALA A 46 -8.90 -2.77 -7.51
CA ALA A 46 -9.64 -1.57 -7.91
C ALA A 46 -9.66 -0.54 -6.78
N CYS A 47 -9.95 -0.97 -5.54
CA CYS A 47 -9.92 -0.09 -4.37
C CYS A 47 -8.51 0.44 -4.10
N LEU A 48 -7.48 -0.40 -4.24
CA LEU A 48 -6.09 0.02 -4.10
C LEU A 48 -5.70 1.06 -5.17
N SER A 49 -6.02 0.81 -6.44
CA SER A 49 -5.68 1.71 -7.55
C SER A 49 -6.32 3.07 -7.34
N THR A 50 -7.61 3.13 -7.04
CA THR A 50 -8.29 4.40 -6.81
C THR A 50 -7.72 5.14 -5.61
N TYR A 51 -7.42 4.45 -4.51
CA TYR A 51 -6.76 5.05 -3.35
C TYR A 51 -5.39 5.65 -3.69
N VAL A 52 -4.58 4.93 -4.46
CA VAL A 52 -3.25 5.38 -4.92
C VAL A 52 -3.36 6.64 -5.79
N ASP A 53 -4.32 6.66 -6.71
CA ASP A 53 -4.54 7.78 -7.62
C ASP A 53 -5.05 9.02 -6.88
N GLU A 54 -6.07 8.88 -6.02
CA GLU A 54 -6.66 9.99 -5.26
C GLU A 54 -5.69 10.63 -4.27
N ASN A 55 -4.81 9.83 -3.67
CA ASN A 55 -3.80 10.30 -2.73
C ASN A 55 -2.46 10.63 -3.39
N SER A 56 -2.37 10.52 -4.73
CA SER A 56 -1.16 10.80 -5.51
C SER A 56 0.07 10.04 -5.03
N LEU A 57 -0.11 8.81 -4.53
CA LEU A 57 0.96 8.01 -3.91
C LEU A 57 2.04 7.54 -4.89
N THR A 58 1.82 7.69 -6.20
CA THR A 58 2.84 7.42 -7.22
C THR A 58 3.80 8.60 -7.43
N THR A 59 3.49 9.78 -6.87
CA THR A 59 4.28 10.99 -7.10
C THR A 59 5.66 10.87 -6.46
N GLY A 60 6.70 11.05 -7.27
CA GLY A 60 8.09 10.98 -6.80
C GLY A 60 8.60 9.57 -6.50
N ASN A 61 7.78 8.53 -6.70
CA ASN A 61 8.21 7.15 -6.53
C ASN A 61 9.05 6.69 -7.74
N ALA A 62 10.22 6.12 -7.45
CA ALA A 62 11.13 5.56 -8.45
C ALA A 62 11.74 4.26 -7.94
N CYS A 63 11.80 3.21 -8.78
CA CYS A 63 12.39 1.93 -8.39
C CYS A 63 13.91 2.02 -8.10
N LYS A 64 14.56 3.04 -8.67
CA LYS A 64 15.96 3.41 -8.44
C LYS A 64 16.07 4.93 -8.60
N TRP A 65 16.62 5.62 -7.61
CA TRP A 65 16.91 7.04 -7.69
C TRP A 65 18.43 7.25 -7.73
N SER A 66 18.92 7.91 -8.78
CA SER A 66 20.33 8.28 -8.96
C SER A 66 20.44 9.79 -9.20
N PRO A 67 20.77 10.61 -8.18
CA PRO A 67 20.93 12.06 -8.37
C PRO A 67 22.14 12.39 -9.26
N ASP A 68 23.11 11.47 -9.34
CA ASP A 68 24.38 11.68 -10.04
C ASP A 68 24.35 11.30 -11.53
N GLU A 69 23.26 10.74 -12.05
CA GLU A 69 23.20 10.28 -13.46
C GLU A 69 22.88 11.38 -14.48
N ASN A 70 22.70 12.64 -14.06
CA ASN A 70 22.81 13.79 -14.98
C ASN A 70 23.03 15.11 -14.21
N ASN A 71 24.26 15.31 -13.72
CA ASN A 71 24.81 16.66 -13.65
C ASN A 71 25.23 17.10 -15.06
N CYS A 72 24.23 17.35 -15.91
CA CYS A 72 24.39 17.96 -17.22
C CYS A 72 23.18 18.87 -17.49
N CYS A 73 23.34 20.11 -17.01
CA CYS A 73 22.71 21.36 -17.47
C CYS A 73 21.19 21.52 -17.28
#